data_AF-A0A6J4XKA0-F1
#
_entry.id   AF-A0A6J4XKA0-F1
#
_cell.length_a   1.000
_cell.length_b   1.000
_cell.length_c   1.000
_cell.angle_alpha   90.00
_cell.angle_beta   90.00
_cell.angle_gamma   90.00
#
_symmetry.space_group_name_H-M   'P 1'
#
loop_
_entity.id
_entity.type
_entity.pdbx_description
1 polymer ?
#
loop_
_entity_poly.entity_id
_entity_poly.type
_entity_poly.pdbx_seq_one_letter_code
_entity_poly.pdbx_strand_id
1 'polypeptide(L)'
;MKRSIWDYDAAVIFCDRWIGRRSRTHDQMVQAARSGKQNIAEGSMASGTSKKFELKLVGVARASLEELLLDYQDFLRQRNLSLWGKNHPKAKKIRNLAYASNRSYTNYKPYIEGAPPGVAANTLLCLIHQTNFLLDQQLRQLEKQFLEQGGFTEKLYHTRLKARRCN
;
A
#
# COMPACT_ATOMS: atom_id res chain seq x y z
N MET A 1 -3.20 -7.69 10.43
CA MET A 1 -3.58 -6.86 9.27
C MET A 1 -4.48 -7.69 8.34
N LYS A 2 -5.68 -7.23 7.97
CA LYS A 2 -6.46 -7.87 6.88
C LYS A 2 -5.67 -7.73 5.59
N ARG A 3 -5.57 -8.79 4.77
CA ARG A 3 -4.76 -8.89 3.54
C ARG A 3 -4.65 -7.55 2.79
N SER A 4 -3.41 -7.12 2.56
CA SER A 4 -3.07 -6.02 1.64
C SER A 4 -3.85 -6.18 0.32
N ILE A 5 -4.54 -5.11 -0.10
CA ILE A 5 -5.20 -5.03 -1.42
C ILE A 5 -4.14 -4.76 -2.50
N TRP A 6 -3.00 -4.19 -2.12
CA TRP A 6 -1.87 -3.98 -3.00
C TRP A 6 -1.22 -5.30 -3.40
N ASP A 7 -1.04 -5.45 -4.71
CA ASP A 7 -0.40 -6.61 -5.33
C ASP A 7 0.78 -6.14 -6.18
N TYR A 8 1.98 -6.54 -5.75
CA TYR A 8 3.23 -6.27 -6.45
C TYR A 8 3.25 -6.86 -7.86
N ASP A 9 2.70 -8.07 -8.03
CA ASP A 9 2.74 -8.78 -9.31
C ASP A 9 1.91 -8.03 -10.37
N ALA A 10 0.83 -7.39 -9.92
CA ALA A 10 0.01 -6.51 -10.75
C ALA A 10 0.79 -5.33 -11.35
N ALA A 11 1.68 -4.72 -10.55
CA ALA A 11 2.53 -3.62 -11.00
C ALA A 11 3.59 -4.10 -11.99
N VAL A 12 4.25 -5.23 -11.70
CA VAL A 12 5.22 -5.86 -12.61
C VAL A 12 4.58 -6.18 -13.96
N ILE A 13 3.43 -6.84 -13.95
CA ILE A 13 2.68 -7.19 -15.17
C ILE A 13 2.31 -5.94 -15.95
N PHE A 14 1.88 -4.87 -15.29
CA PHE A 14 1.61 -3.61 -15.98
C PHE A 14 2.87 -3.03 -16.63
N CYS A 15 3.96 -2.94 -15.87
CA CYS A 15 5.22 -2.37 -16.33
C CYS A 15 5.76 -3.15 -17.53
N ASP A 16 5.76 -4.49 -17.47
CA ASP A 16 6.25 -5.35 -18.54
C ASP A 16 5.48 -5.24 -19.86
N ARG A 17 4.22 -4.77 -19.80
CA ARG A 17 3.35 -4.63 -20.98
C ARG A 17 3.41 -3.24 -21.59
N TRP A 18 3.53 -2.20 -20.78
CA TRP A 18 3.29 -0.83 -21.25
C TRP A 18 4.40 0.17 -20.93
N ILE A 19 5.39 -0.23 -20.16
CA ILE A 19 6.59 0.57 -19.89
C ILE A 19 7.79 -0.12 -20.55
N GLY A 20 8.65 0.65 -21.20
CA GLY A 20 9.83 0.07 -21.85
C GLY A 20 10.70 -0.65 -20.82
N ARG A 21 10.95 -1.96 -21.01
CA ARG A 21 11.64 -2.83 -20.03
C ARG A 21 13.04 -2.38 -19.59
N ARG A 22 13.69 -1.52 -20.37
CA ARG A 22 15.02 -0.95 -20.06
C ARG A 22 14.95 0.50 -19.61
N SER A 23 13.74 1.04 -19.43
CA SER A 23 13.56 2.42 -19.01
C SER A 23 13.72 2.53 -17.50
N ARG A 24 14.26 3.68 -17.07
CA ARG A 24 14.36 4.01 -15.65
C ARG A 24 12.99 4.01 -14.96
N THR A 25 11.94 4.41 -15.68
CA THR A 25 10.55 4.40 -15.18
C THR A 25 10.07 2.99 -14.85
N HIS A 26 10.41 1.98 -15.66
CA HIS A 26 10.05 0.59 -15.37
C HIS A 26 10.63 0.15 -14.02
N ASP A 27 11.95 0.34 -13.85
CA ASP A 27 12.65 -0.01 -12.62
C ASP A 27 12.09 0.73 -11.40
N GLN A 28 11.81 2.03 -11.54
CA GLN A 28 11.28 2.87 -10.46
C GLN A 28 9.89 2.40 -10.02
N MET A 29 8.97 2.17 -10.96
CA MET A 29 7.63 1.70 -10.64
C MET A 29 7.65 0.33 -9.95
N VAL A 30 8.46 -0.61 -10.48
CA VAL A 30 8.60 -1.95 -9.89
C VAL A 30 9.23 -1.89 -8.49
N GLN A 31 10.23 -1.03 -8.28
CA GLN A 31 10.85 -0.85 -6.96
C GLN A 31 9.90 -0.19 -5.96
N ALA A 32 9.15 0.83 -6.36
CA ALA A 32 8.13 1.46 -5.51
C ALA A 32 7.07 0.43 -5.08
N ALA A 33 6.60 -0.38 -6.03
CA ALA A 33 5.68 -1.49 -5.79
C ALA A 33 6.23 -2.50 -4.77
N ARG A 34 7.51 -2.89 -4.94
CA ARG A 34 8.21 -3.85 -4.07
C ARG A 34 8.39 -3.28 -2.67
N SER A 35 8.92 -2.06 -2.57
CA SER A 35 9.14 -1.34 -1.32
C SER A 35 7.85 -1.22 -0.53
N GLY A 36 6.75 -0.81 -1.19
CA GLY A 36 5.42 -0.75 -0.57
C GLY A 36 5.01 -2.09 0.05
N LYS A 37 5.06 -3.18 -0.73
CA LYS A 37 4.72 -4.54 -0.25
C LYS A 37 5.60 -4.99 0.91
N GLN A 38 6.92 -4.82 0.81
CA GLN A 38 7.87 -5.30 1.83
C GLN A 38 7.68 -4.55 3.14
N ASN A 39 7.60 -3.22 3.11
CA ASN A 39 7.43 -2.41 4.31
C ASN A 39 6.07 -2.67 5.00
N ILE A 40 5.00 -2.96 4.26
CA ILE A 40 3.72 -3.40 4.83
C ILE A 40 3.87 -4.71 5.61
N ALA A 41 4.57 -5.69 5.03
CA ALA A 41 4.78 -6.99 5.63
C ALA A 41 5.68 -6.88 6.88
N GLU A 42 6.81 -6.19 6.76
CA GLU A 42 7.75 -5.97 7.86
C GLU A 42 7.13 -5.15 8.99
N GLY A 43 6.35 -4.11 8.67
CA GLY A 43 5.62 -3.32 9.67
C GLY A 43 4.62 -4.18 10.45
N SER A 44 3.90 -5.06 9.74
CA SER A 44 3.00 -6.02 10.38
C SER A 44 3.73 -6.96 11.34
N MET A 45 4.92 -7.45 10.96
CA MET A 45 5.76 -8.30 11.82
C MET A 45 6.31 -7.54 13.04
N ALA A 46 6.68 -6.27 12.86
CA ALA A 46 7.19 -5.41 13.93
C ALA A 46 6.12 -4.98 14.94
N SER A 47 4.83 -5.11 14.58
CA SER A 47 3.71 -4.56 15.37
C SER A 47 3.62 -5.06 16.81
N GLY A 48 4.13 -6.27 17.08
CA GLY A 48 4.17 -6.86 18.42
C GLY A 48 5.41 -6.49 19.24
N THR A 49 6.47 -5.98 18.61
CA THR A 49 7.80 -5.81 19.25
C THR A 49 8.25 -4.35 19.32
N SER A 50 7.97 -3.54 18.30
CA SER A 50 8.42 -2.15 18.23
C SER A 50 7.44 -1.26 17.48
N LYS A 51 6.64 -0.50 18.23
CA LYS A 51 5.70 0.49 17.67
C LYS A 51 6.37 1.59 16.87
N LYS A 52 7.55 2.07 17.31
CA LYS A 52 8.34 3.05 16.57
C LYS A 52 8.77 2.51 15.21
N PHE A 53 9.17 1.24 15.15
CA PHE A 53 9.59 0.61 13.90
C PHE A 53 8.41 0.31 12.98
N GLU A 54 7.29 -0.18 13.54
CA GLU A 54 6.02 -0.33 12.80
C GLU A 54 5.60 1.00 12.17
N LEU A 55 5.57 2.10 12.94
CA LEU A 55 5.21 3.43 12.44
C LEU A 55 6.10 3.87 11.27
N LYS A 56 7.42 3.70 11.42
CA LYS A 56 8.39 4.03 10.36
C LYS A 56 8.12 3.25 9.08
N LEU A 57 7.98 1.92 9.17
CA LEU A 57 7.79 1.06 8.01
C LEU A 57 6.45 1.33 7.31
N VAL A 58 5.37 1.51 8.06
CA VAL A 58 4.07 1.89 7.48
C VAL A 58 4.17 3.24 6.76
N GLY A 59 4.93 4.20 7.30
CA GLY A 59 5.20 5.49 6.65
C GLY A 59 5.97 5.35 5.34
N VAL A 60 7.02 4.52 5.32
CA VAL A 60 7.79 4.22 4.09
C VAL A 60 6.90 3.54 3.04
N ALA A 61 6.08 2.57 3.44
CA ALA A 61 5.13 1.93 2.53
C ALA A 61 4.17 2.93 1.90
N ARG A 62 3.62 3.84 2.71
CA ARG A 62 2.70 4.89 2.26
C ARG A 62 3.36 5.84 1.26
N ALA A 63 4.62 6.20 1.47
CA ALA A 63 5.39 7.04 0.56
C ALA A 63 5.66 6.32 -0.77
N SER A 64 6.14 5.08 -0.74
CA SER A 64 6.39 4.30 -1.97
C SER A 64 5.13 4.10 -2.82
N LEU A 65 3.97 3.91 -2.19
CA LEU A 65 2.71 3.81 -2.93
C LEU A 65 2.22 5.17 -3.45
N GLU A 66 2.58 6.30 -2.84
CA GLU A 66 2.32 7.63 -3.41
C GLU A 66 3.13 7.87 -4.67
N GLU A 67 4.42 7.52 -4.65
CA GLU A 67 5.31 7.63 -5.82
C GLU A 67 4.73 6.82 -6.99
N LEU A 68 4.36 5.58 -6.73
CA LEU A 68 3.79 4.71 -7.75
C LEU A 68 2.43 5.21 -8.28
N LEU A 69 1.63 5.85 -7.43
CA LEU A 69 0.38 6.49 -7.84
C LEU A 69 0.63 7.64 -8.82
N LEU A 70 1.64 8.47 -8.56
CA LEU A 70 2.04 9.55 -9.45
C LEU A 70 2.53 8.99 -10.80
N ASP A 71 3.31 7.90 -10.79
CA ASP A 71 3.77 7.24 -12.03
C ASP A 71 2.59 6.76 -12.91
N TYR A 72 1.53 6.20 -12.31
CA TYR A 72 0.33 5.82 -13.07
C TYR A 72 -0.44 7.03 -13.61
N GLN A 73 -0.50 8.13 -12.86
CA GLN A 73 -1.14 9.37 -13.33
C GLN A 73 -0.36 9.97 -14.50
N ASP A 74 0.97 9.98 -14.42
CA ASP A 74 1.84 10.44 -15.49
C ASP A 74 1.75 9.54 -16.72
N PHE A 75 1.70 8.22 -16.54
CA PHE A 75 1.47 7.28 -17.63
C PHE A 75 0.19 7.60 -18.41
N LEU A 76 -0.92 7.87 -17.71
CA LEU A 76 -2.19 8.24 -18.31
C LEU A 76 -2.10 9.57 -19.04
N ARG A 77 -1.57 10.60 -18.36
CA ARG A 77 -1.43 11.96 -18.88
C ARG A 77 -0.58 12.00 -20.14
N GLN A 78 0.61 11.40 -20.13
CA GLN A 78 1.55 11.40 -21.26
C GLN A 78 1.00 10.67 -22.50
N ARG A 79 0.01 9.79 -22.32
CA ARG A 79 -0.63 9.02 -23.41
C ARG A 79 -2.03 9.53 -23.76
N ASN A 80 -2.45 10.68 -23.23
CA ASN A 80 -3.80 11.24 -23.40
C ASN A 80 -4.92 10.24 -23.05
N LEU A 81 -4.69 9.42 -22.02
CA LEU A 81 -5.68 8.47 -21.52
C LEU A 81 -6.48 9.08 -20.36
N SER A 82 -7.77 8.81 -20.30
CA SER A 82 -8.66 9.35 -19.27
C SER A 82 -8.29 8.82 -17.88
N LEU A 83 -8.07 9.74 -16.94
CA LEU A 83 -8.02 9.47 -15.50
C LEU A 83 -9.45 9.39 -14.94
N TRP A 84 -9.76 8.33 -14.22
CA TRP A 84 -11.09 8.15 -13.63
C TRP A 84 -11.23 8.98 -12.36
N GLY A 85 -12.20 9.90 -12.35
CA GLY A 85 -12.64 10.56 -11.13
C GLY A 85 -13.32 9.60 -10.15
N LYS A 86 -13.45 10.02 -8.88
CA LYS A 86 -14.06 9.25 -7.79
C LYS A 86 -15.43 8.64 -8.14
N ASN A 87 -16.24 9.36 -8.93
CA ASN A 87 -17.60 8.94 -9.27
C ASN A 87 -17.71 8.11 -10.56
N HIS A 88 -16.59 7.86 -11.25
CA HIS A 88 -16.59 7.11 -12.50
C HIS A 88 -17.14 5.68 -12.29
N PRO A 89 -18.07 5.19 -13.14
CA PRO A 89 -18.70 3.88 -12.94
C PRO A 89 -17.69 2.72 -12.84
N LYS A 90 -16.64 2.73 -13.68
CA LYS A 90 -15.58 1.70 -13.60
C LYS A 90 -14.77 1.81 -12.31
N ALA A 91 -14.48 3.02 -11.82
CA ALA A 91 -13.77 3.20 -10.55
C ALA A 91 -14.59 2.70 -9.36
N LYS A 92 -15.91 2.95 -9.35
CA LYS A 92 -16.83 2.38 -8.35
C LYS A 92 -16.83 0.85 -8.42
N LYS A 93 -16.91 0.28 -9.64
CA LYS A 93 -16.86 -1.17 -9.86
C LYS A 93 -15.59 -1.79 -9.27
N ILE A 94 -14.42 -1.26 -9.62
CA ILE A 94 -13.12 -1.76 -9.12
C ILE A 94 -13.04 -1.67 -7.59
N ARG A 95 -13.40 -0.51 -7.00
CA ARG A 95 -13.37 -0.34 -5.54
C ARG A 95 -14.30 -1.32 -4.83
N ASN A 96 -15.43 -1.65 -5.43
CA ASN A 96 -16.38 -2.60 -4.87
C ASN A 96 -15.87 -4.04 -4.85
N LEU A 97 -14.94 -4.41 -5.74
CA LEU A 97 -14.32 -5.75 -5.74
C LEU A 97 -13.55 -6.04 -4.44
N ALA A 98 -13.05 -5.02 -3.75
CA ALA A 98 -12.37 -5.18 -2.47
C ALA A 98 -13.29 -5.72 -1.35
N TYR A 99 -14.61 -5.59 -1.51
CA TYR A 99 -15.61 -6.09 -0.56
C TYR A 99 -16.13 -7.48 -0.90
N ALA A 100 -15.74 -8.06 -2.05
CA ALA A 100 -16.12 -9.42 -2.40
C ALA A 100 -15.57 -10.44 -1.37
N SER A 101 -16.28 -11.53 -1.16
CA SER A 101 -15.91 -12.59 -0.21
C SER A 101 -14.63 -13.31 -0.60
N ASN A 102 -14.39 -13.50 -1.91
CA ASN A 102 -13.16 -14.09 -2.44
C ASN A 102 -12.15 -13.02 -2.89
N ARG A 103 -11.46 -12.40 -1.93
CA ARG A 103 -10.44 -11.37 -2.21
C ARG A 103 -9.16 -12.01 -2.74
N SER A 104 -9.10 -12.18 -4.05
CA SER A 104 -7.97 -12.73 -4.77
C SER A 104 -7.61 -11.84 -5.95
N TYR A 105 -6.32 -11.80 -6.30
CA TYR A 105 -5.80 -11.15 -7.50
C TYR A 105 -6.58 -11.54 -8.76
N THR A 106 -7.10 -12.77 -8.79
CA THR A 106 -7.93 -13.30 -9.88
C THR A 106 -9.11 -12.40 -10.24
N ASN A 107 -9.67 -11.64 -9.29
CA ASN A 107 -10.78 -10.73 -9.57
C ASN A 107 -10.34 -9.45 -10.31
N TYR A 108 -9.07 -9.07 -10.18
CA TYR A 108 -8.50 -7.88 -10.80
C TYR A 108 -7.80 -8.20 -12.13
N LYS A 109 -7.37 -9.45 -12.33
CA LYS A 109 -6.74 -9.93 -13.56
C LYS A 109 -7.46 -9.50 -14.86
N PRO A 110 -8.81 -9.60 -15.00
CA PRO A 110 -9.49 -9.14 -16.21
C PRO A 110 -9.35 -7.63 -16.49
N TYR A 111 -9.14 -6.83 -15.45
CA TYR A 111 -9.02 -5.37 -15.53
C TYR A 111 -7.57 -4.90 -15.66
N ILE A 112 -6.59 -5.80 -15.52
CA ILE A 112 -5.16 -5.51 -15.62
C ILE A 112 -4.56 -6.27 -16.82
N GLU A 113 -4.60 -7.60 -16.83
CA GLU A 113 -4.10 -8.41 -17.94
C GLU A 113 -5.03 -8.36 -19.16
N GLY A 114 -6.35 -8.40 -18.92
CA GLY A 114 -7.36 -8.47 -19.99
C GLY A 114 -7.80 -7.12 -20.58
N ALA A 115 -7.24 -5.99 -20.12
CA ALA A 115 -7.78 -4.68 -20.42
C ALA A 115 -6.80 -3.73 -21.13
N PRO A 116 -7.30 -2.69 -21.84
CA PRO A 116 -6.47 -1.63 -22.40
C PRO A 116 -5.66 -0.88 -21.32
N PRO A 117 -4.53 -0.24 -21.70
CA PRO A 117 -3.60 0.39 -20.75
C PRO A 117 -4.27 1.40 -19.81
N GLY A 118 -5.22 2.19 -20.32
CA GLY A 118 -5.95 3.16 -19.50
C GLY A 118 -6.82 2.50 -18.43
N VAL A 119 -7.45 1.36 -18.74
CA VAL A 119 -8.26 0.61 -17.78
C VAL A 119 -7.37 -0.03 -16.72
N ALA A 120 -6.23 -0.61 -17.13
CA ALA A 120 -5.28 -1.23 -16.22
C ALA A 120 -4.66 -0.21 -15.25
N ALA A 121 -4.17 0.93 -15.75
CA ALA A 121 -3.60 1.99 -14.91
C ALA A 121 -4.63 2.53 -13.91
N ASN A 122 -5.85 2.82 -14.35
CA ASN A 122 -6.90 3.30 -13.45
C ASN A 122 -7.35 2.24 -12.42
N THR A 123 -7.30 0.96 -12.78
CA THR A 123 -7.56 -0.13 -11.84
C THR A 123 -6.52 -0.14 -10.73
N LEU A 124 -5.23 -0.06 -11.09
CA LEU A 124 -4.12 0.00 -10.14
C LEU A 124 -4.18 1.25 -9.25
N LEU A 125 -4.53 2.41 -9.81
CA LEU A 125 -4.80 3.63 -9.04
C LEU A 125 -5.90 3.43 -7.98
N CYS A 126 -6.99 2.75 -8.33
CA CYS A 126 -8.05 2.44 -7.35
C CYS A 126 -7.52 1.58 -6.18
N LEU A 127 -6.71 0.57 -6.49
CA LEU A 127 -6.13 -0.32 -5.47
C LEU A 127 -5.13 0.41 -4.58
N ILE A 128 -4.30 1.28 -5.15
CA ILE A 128 -3.35 2.10 -4.40
C ILE A 128 -4.10 3.08 -3.50
N HIS A 129 -5.11 3.79 -3.99
CA HIS A 129 -5.92 4.68 -3.15
C HIS A 129 -6.57 3.94 -1.97
N GLN A 130 -7.09 2.74 -2.20
CA GLN A 130 -7.67 1.92 -1.13
C GLN A 130 -6.61 1.48 -0.12
N THR A 131 -5.42 1.10 -0.59
CA THR A 131 -4.30 0.71 0.28
C THR A 131 -3.78 1.90 1.08
N ASN A 132 -3.54 3.04 0.44
CA ASN A 132 -3.11 4.28 1.09
C ASN A 132 -4.11 4.73 2.16
N PHE A 133 -5.42 4.66 1.89
CA PHE A 133 -6.43 4.97 2.90
C PHE A 133 -6.31 4.09 4.16
N LEU A 134 -6.04 2.79 3.99
CA LEU A 134 -5.84 1.86 5.11
C LEU A 134 -4.52 2.15 5.85
N LEU A 135 -3.45 2.46 5.13
CA LEU A 135 -2.17 2.85 5.74
C LEU A 135 -2.30 4.15 6.53
N ASP A 136 -3.02 5.15 6.00
CA ASP A 136 -3.28 6.41 6.69
C ASP A 136 -4.08 6.18 7.98
N GLN A 137 -5.06 5.27 7.97
CA GLN A 137 -5.79 4.88 9.18
C GLN A 137 -4.88 4.19 10.20
N GLN A 138 -4.00 3.29 9.74
CA GLN A 138 -3.06 2.60 10.61
C GLN A 138 -2.05 3.58 11.23
N LEU A 139 -1.48 4.50 10.45
CA LEU A 139 -0.56 5.53 10.95
C LEU A 139 -1.20 6.36 12.06
N ARG A 140 -2.42 6.89 11.83
CA ARG A 140 -3.16 7.64 12.85
C ARG A 140 -3.38 6.84 14.14
N GLN A 141 -3.70 5.54 14.01
CA GLN A 141 -3.88 4.68 15.17
C GLN A 141 -2.56 4.43 15.92
N LEU A 142 -1.47 4.19 15.20
CA LEU A 142 -0.15 3.96 15.79
C LEU A 142 0.39 5.20 16.49
N GLU A 143 0.23 6.38 15.89
CA GLU A 143 0.59 7.67 16.50
C GLU A 143 -0.19 7.89 17.79
N LYS A 144 -1.50 7.69 17.77
CA LYS A 144 -2.35 7.79 18.97
C LYS A 144 -1.90 6.82 20.06
N GLN A 145 -1.67 5.55 19.74
CA GLN A 145 -1.19 4.55 20.70
C GLN A 145 0.18 4.90 21.28
N PHE A 146 1.08 5.44 20.46
CA PHE A 146 2.41 5.85 20.88
C PHE A 146 2.33 7.02 21.87
N LEU A 147 1.47 8.01 21.61
CA LEU A 147 1.24 9.15 22.51
C LEU A 147 0.59 8.72 23.84
N GLU A 148 -0.42 7.83 23.79
CA GLU A 148 -1.16 7.42 25.00
C GLU A 148 -0.38 6.46 25.89
N GLN A 149 0.43 5.57 25.31
CA GLN A 149 0.97 4.42 26.03
C GLN A 149 2.50 4.38 26.09
N GLY A 150 3.18 5.27 25.37
CA GLY A 150 4.63 5.23 25.20
C GLY A 150 5.13 4.04 24.37
N GLY A 151 6.45 3.94 24.22
CA GLY A 151 7.09 2.85 23.50
C GLY A 151 7.07 1.50 24.26
N PHE A 152 7.22 0.39 23.53
CA PHE A 152 7.32 -0.94 24.14
C PHE A 152 8.47 -1.04 25.15
N THR A 153 9.64 -0.47 24.82
CA THR A 153 10.81 -0.41 25.71
C THR A 153 10.51 0.37 26.99
N GLU A 154 9.78 1.49 26.89
CA GLU A 154 9.38 2.31 28.05
C GLU A 154 8.43 1.52 28.96
N LYS A 155 7.45 0.82 28.39
CA LYS A 155 6.56 -0.05 29.16
C LYS A 155 7.29 -1.20 29.86
N LEU A 156 8.21 -1.87 29.17
CA LEU A 156 9.03 -2.92 29.77
C LEU A 156 9.92 -2.37 30.88
N TYR A 157 10.49 -1.17 30.68
CA TYR A 157 11.29 -0.49 31.69
C TYR A 157 10.46 -0.19 32.95
N HIS A 158 9.26 0.39 32.78
CA HIS A 158 8.34 0.63 33.91
C HIS A 158 7.91 -0.66 34.61
N THR A 159 7.66 -1.72 33.85
CA THR A 159 7.29 -3.04 34.40
C THR A 159 8.43 -3.64 35.22
N ARG A 160 9.68 -3.55 34.72
CA ARG A 160 10.88 -3.96 35.45
C ARG A 160 11.09 -3.15 36.73
N LEU A 161 10.86 -1.84 36.68
CA LEU A 161 10.93 -0.99 37.87
C LEU A 161 9.90 -1.37 38.93
N LYS A 162 8.65 -1.66 38.52
CA LYS A 162 7.60 -2.13 39.44
C LYS A 162 7.97 -3.47 40.08
N ALA A 163 8.44 -4.45 39.30
CA ALA A 163 8.86 -5.74 39.82
C ALA A 163 10.01 -5.62 40.84
N ARG A 164 10.94 -4.69 40.64
CA ARG A 164 12.03 -4.41 41.60
C ARG A 164 11.60 -3.73 42.89
N ARG A 165 10.43 -3.08 42.93
CA ARG A 165 9.86 -2.44 44.13
C ARG A 165 8.99 -3.39 44.95
N CYS A 166 8.57 -4.51 44.37
CA CYS A 166 7.73 -5.51 45.01
C CYS A 166 8.53 -6.72 45.54
N ASN A 167 9.85 -6.72 45.36
CA ASN A 167 10.82 -7.59 46.02
C ASN A 167 11.56 -6.78 47.08
#